data_AF-U2DXH6-F1
#
_entry.id   AF-U2DXH6-F1
#
_cell.length_a   1.000
_cell.length_b   1.000
_cell.length_c   1.000
_cell.angle_alpha   90.00
_cell.angle_beta   90.00
_cell.angle_gamma   90.00
#
_symmetry.space_group_name_H-M   'P 1'
#
loop_
_entity.id
_entity.type
_entity.pdbx_description
1 polymer ?
#
loop_
_entity_poly.entity_id
_entity_poly.type
_entity_poly.pdbx_seq_one_letter_code
_entity_poly.pdbx_strand_id
1 'polypeptide(L)'
;MKKTFFLQLCALCFLSILLSMCTKVDVEDTGVSKTMSLRHNYMAITTKGNAPAEVEVRYSVLGRNGCNEVKTERLSTPCLIGGEEIQVTYDSIAGKHSGRTVFSQLALKRDFQENGADFLSIKNLSSSVIEYAVIGNQPLTFHHPADLEGYHNFSHTGKVDKDKVVKESPTPVYHNGVPILYLLKPELCKVNHYYILLSVGTCKGGELTTVSSTYAKKIDINTTEHTIREIMDFYKEEYSRGHALFADYGDYDAKCPKYKGLARLDMKLYGEIQPYQLLRNSGEIWFINTSSGMRGVDIFKTAPPLTRQQASRNDESLLTE
;
A
#
# COMPACT_ATOMS: atom_id res chain seq x y z
N MET A 1 -27.62 49.43 -32.16
CA MET A 1 -26.99 48.90 -30.92
C MET A 1 -27.12 47.38 -30.71
N LYS A 2 -28.14 46.66 -31.22
CA LYS A 2 -28.30 45.21 -30.96
C LYS A 2 -27.33 44.27 -31.71
N LYS A 3 -26.88 44.61 -32.93
CA LYS A 3 -26.00 43.74 -33.75
C LYS A 3 -24.54 43.72 -33.29
N THR A 4 -24.02 44.86 -32.80
CA THR A 4 -22.64 44.94 -32.28
C THR A 4 -22.48 44.26 -30.92
N PHE A 5 -23.51 44.33 -30.06
CA PHE A 5 -23.51 43.65 -28.76
C PHE A 5 -23.56 42.12 -28.90
N PHE A 6 -24.32 41.60 -29.88
CA PHE A 6 -24.39 40.17 -30.17
C PHE A 6 -23.05 39.63 -30.71
N LEU A 7 -22.37 40.40 -31.56
CA LEU A 7 -21.07 40.01 -32.11
C LEU A 7 -19.97 40.02 -31.04
N GLN A 8 -19.99 40.98 -30.11
CA GLN A 8 -19.08 41.04 -28.97
C GLN A 8 -19.33 39.89 -27.97
N LEU A 9 -20.59 39.53 -27.75
CA LEU A 9 -20.95 38.40 -26.89
C LEU A 9 -20.53 37.05 -27.52
N CYS A 10 -20.72 36.88 -28.84
CA CYS A 10 -20.22 35.69 -29.56
C CYS A 10 -18.69 35.59 -29.53
N ALA A 11 -17.98 36.72 -29.67
CA ALA A 11 -16.52 36.75 -29.60
C ALA A 11 -16.00 36.40 -28.18
N LEU A 12 -16.67 36.89 -27.13
CA LEU A 12 -16.37 36.54 -25.74
C LEU A 12 -16.69 35.06 -25.43
N CYS A 13 -17.78 34.51 -25.97
CA CYS A 13 -18.08 33.09 -25.86
C CYS A 13 -17.03 32.24 -26.58
N PHE A 14 -16.62 32.58 -27.81
CA PHE A 14 -15.54 31.89 -28.52
C PHE A 14 -14.20 31.98 -27.80
N LEU A 15 -13.86 33.14 -27.21
CA LEU A 15 -12.65 33.32 -26.43
C LEU A 15 -12.67 32.51 -25.12
N SER A 16 -13.84 32.39 -24.47
CA SER A 16 -14.02 31.54 -23.29
C SER A 16 -13.93 30.05 -23.61
N ILE A 17 -14.38 29.61 -24.79
CA ILE A 17 -14.24 28.22 -25.28
C ILE A 17 -12.78 27.89 -25.64
N LEU A 18 -12.04 28.86 -26.19
CA LEU A 18 -10.62 28.74 -26.50
C LEU A 18 -9.76 28.72 -25.22
N LEU A 19 -10.14 29.47 -24.18
CA LEU A 19 -9.47 29.49 -22.88
C LEU A 19 -9.89 28.31 -21.97
N SER A 20 -11.04 27.67 -22.23
CA SER A 20 -11.49 26.46 -21.53
C SER A 20 -10.96 25.16 -22.13
N MET A 21 -10.05 25.23 -23.10
CA MET A 21 -9.23 24.09 -23.49
C MET A 21 -8.26 23.80 -22.35
N CYS A 22 -8.80 23.19 -21.30
CA CYS A 22 -8.06 22.48 -20.28
C CYS A 22 -7.04 21.64 -21.04
N THR A 23 -5.76 21.96 -20.85
CA THR A 23 -4.66 21.33 -21.57
C THR A 23 -4.81 19.82 -21.47
N LYS A 24 -5.28 19.18 -22.55
CA LYS A 24 -5.43 17.72 -22.57
C LYS A 24 -4.04 17.13 -22.39
N VAL A 25 -3.92 16.28 -21.38
CA VAL A 25 -2.76 15.42 -21.23
C VAL A 25 -3.03 14.22 -22.11
N ASP A 26 -2.22 14.05 -23.14
CA ASP A 26 -2.30 12.87 -23.99
C ASP A 26 -1.73 11.70 -23.20
N VAL A 27 -2.55 10.69 -22.94
CA VAL A 27 -2.13 9.46 -22.28
C VAL A 27 -1.67 8.49 -23.35
N GLU A 28 -0.40 8.14 -23.33
CA GLU A 28 0.18 7.16 -24.24
C GLU A 28 0.36 5.84 -23.48
N ASP A 29 -0.40 4.82 -23.92
CA ASP A 29 -0.14 3.43 -23.56
C ASP A 29 0.84 2.86 -24.58
N THR A 30 1.99 2.40 -24.10
CA THR A 30 3.02 1.83 -24.98
C THR A 30 2.65 0.46 -25.57
N GLY A 31 1.52 -0.15 -25.17
CA GLY A 31 0.94 -1.36 -25.79
C GLY A 31 1.76 -2.64 -25.64
N VAL A 32 2.97 -2.57 -25.09
CA VAL A 32 3.84 -3.72 -24.81
C VAL A 32 3.78 -4.02 -23.32
N SER A 33 3.15 -5.13 -22.97
CA SER A 33 3.16 -5.64 -21.60
C SER A 33 4.57 -6.05 -21.20
N LYS A 34 5.01 -5.51 -20.07
CA LYS A 34 6.32 -5.76 -19.48
C LYS A 34 6.16 -6.62 -18.24
N THR A 35 7.24 -7.28 -17.85
CA THR A 35 7.27 -8.06 -16.60
C THR A 35 8.27 -7.49 -15.62
N MET A 36 8.03 -7.68 -14.33
CA MET A 36 9.00 -7.42 -13.27
C MET A 36 8.74 -8.31 -12.06
N SER A 37 9.74 -8.47 -11.19
CA SER A 37 9.57 -9.18 -9.93
C SER A 37 9.06 -8.22 -8.86
N LEU A 38 7.95 -8.60 -8.22
CA LEU A 38 7.45 -8.03 -6.97
C LEU A 38 7.43 -9.12 -5.89
N ARG A 39 6.83 -8.83 -4.74
CA ARG A 39 6.56 -9.81 -3.68
C ARG A 39 5.09 -9.95 -3.42
N HIS A 40 4.65 -11.04 -2.80
CA HIS A 40 3.32 -11.09 -2.20
C HIS A 40 3.26 -10.29 -0.89
N ASN A 41 2.07 -9.81 -0.60
CA ASN A 41 1.64 -9.50 0.75
C ASN A 41 1.59 -10.80 1.57
N TYR A 42 1.70 -10.68 2.88
CA TYR A 42 1.50 -11.81 3.76
C TYR A 42 0.01 -12.07 3.97
N MET A 43 -0.35 -13.32 4.21
CA MET A 43 -1.68 -13.70 4.69
C MET A 43 -1.56 -14.57 5.92
N ALA A 44 -2.03 -14.05 7.05
CA ALA A 44 -2.08 -14.76 8.32
C ALA A 44 -3.39 -15.54 8.41
N ILE A 45 -3.32 -16.80 8.81
CA ILE A 45 -4.45 -17.74 8.82
C ILE A 45 -4.52 -18.42 10.20
N THR A 46 -5.69 -18.38 10.83
CA THR A 46 -5.95 -19.08 12.10
C THR A 46 -7.39 -19.59 12.17
N THR A 47 -7.80 -20.19 13.28
CA THR A 47 -9.19 -20.56 13.53
C THR A 47 -9.87 -19.58 14.49
N LYS A 48 -11.19 -19.42 14.34
CA LYS A 48 -11.99 -18.54 15.20
C LYS A 48 -11.97 -18.93 16.69
N GLY A 49 -11.68 -20.20 17.00
CA GLY A 49 -11.62 -20.75 18.35
C GLY A 49 -10.23 -21.19 18.81
N ASN A 50 -9.16 -20.86 18.08
CA ASN A 50 -7.77 -21.28 18.35
C ASN A 50 -7.51 -22.79 18.40
N ALA A 51 -8.47 -23.61 18.01
CA ALA A 51 -8.25 -25.03 17.81
C ALA A 51 -7.36 -25.23 16.57
N PRO A 52 -6.36 -26.12 16.61
CA PRO A 52 -5.61 -26.48 15.42
C PRO A 52 -6.53 -27.00 14.32
N ALA A 53 -6.33 -26.50 13.11
CA ALA A 53 -7.03 -26.94 11.91
C ALA A 53 -6.07 -26.99 10.72
N GLU A 54 -6.41 -27.81 9.74
CA GLU A 54 -5.65 -27.92 8.50
C GLU A 54 -6.29 -27.12 7.37
N VAL A 55 -5.43 -26.51 6.56
CA VAL A 55 -5.80 -25.84 5.32
C VAL A 55 -4.90 -26.34 4.19
N GLU A 56 -5.45 -26.41 2.98
CA GLU A 56 -4.66 -26.54 1.75
C GLU A 56 -4.61 -25.17 1.08
N VAL A 57 -3.41 -24.66 0.87
CA VAL A 57 -3.16 -23.38 0.20
C VAL A 57 -2.54 -23.65 -1.16
N ARG A 58 -3.03 -22.94 -2.18
CA ARG A 58 -2.50 -22.96 -3.54
C ARG A 58 -2.35 -21.52 -4.00
N TYR A 59 -1.13 -21.11 -4.34
CA TYR A 59 -0.86 -19.77 -4.86
C TYR A 59 0.38 -19.81 -5.74
N SER A 60 0.49 -18.85 -6.65
CA SER A 60 1.65 -18.77 -7.53
C SER A 60 2.82 -18.11 -6.82
N VAL A 61 4.04 -18.56 -7.12
CA VAL A 61 5.32 -17.97 -6.68
C VAL A 61 6.29 -17.94 -7.85
N LEU A 62 7.35 -17.14 -7.77
CA LEU A 62 8.40 -17.13 -8.78
C LEU A 62 9.17 -18.46 -8.77
N GLY A 63 9.01 -19.24 -9.85
CA GLY A 63 9.72 -20.50 -10.06
C GLY A 63 11.18 -20.29 -10.47
N ARG A 64 11.97 -21.37 -10.40
CA ARG A 64 13.41 -21.32 -10.69
C ARG A 64 13.75 -20.97 -12.14
N ASN A 65 12.81 -21.16 -13.06
CA ASN A 65 12.95 -20.82 -14.48
C ASN A 65 12.64 -19.34 -14.77
N GLY A 66 12.33 -18.54 -13.75
CA GLY A 66 11.95 -17.13 -13.90
C GLY A 66 10.50 -16.91 -14.33
N CYS A 67 9.70 -17.97 -14.40
CA CYS A 67 8.25 -17.92 -14.61
C CYS A 67 7.52 -18.28 -13.32
N ASN A 68 6.29 -17.82 -13.18
CA ASN A 68 5.46 -18.20 -12.04
C ASN A 68 5.09 -19.68 -12.09
N GLU A 69 5.09 -20.33 -10.93
CA GLU A 69 4.62 -21.71 -10.74
C GLU A 69 3.65 -21.79 -9.56
N VAL A 70 2.70 -22.72 -9.60
CA VAL A 70 1.76 -22.94 -8.49
C VAL A 70 2.43 -23.74 -7.38
N LYS A 71 2.57 -23.12 -6.21
CA LYS A 71 2.91 -23.78 -4.96
C LYS A 71 1.64 -24.35 -4.32
N THR A 72 1.69 -25.60 -3.88
CA THR A 72 0.58 -26.25 -3.14
C THR A 72 1.12 -26.78 -1.82
N GLU A 73 0.53 -26.37 -0.70
CA GLU A 73 0.96 -26.76 0.63
C GLU A 73 -0.24 -27.11 1.51
N ARG A 74 -0.08 -28.10 2.38
CA ARG A 74 -1.01 -28.39 3.48
C ARG A 74 -0.39 -27.88 4.77
N LEU A 75 -1.08 -26.97 5.45
CA LEU A 75 -0.56 -26.24 6.61
C LEU A 75 -1.49 -26.42 7.81
N SER A 76 -0.92 -26.44 9.01
CA SER A 76 -1.66 -26.40 10.28
C SER A 76 -1.75 -24.95 10.77
N THR A 77 -2.93 -24.54 11.23
CA THR A 77 -3.15 -23.22 11.83
C THR A 77 -2.64 -23.15 13.28
N PRO A 78 -2.14 -21.97 13.73
CA PRO A 78 -1.97 -20.74 12.96
C PRO A 78 -0.79 -20.82 11.98
N CYS A 79 -0.93 -20.25 10.78
CA CYS A 79 0.13 -20.23 9.76
C CYS A 79 0.16 -18.92 8.97
N LEU A 80 1.30 -18.65 8.35
CA LEU A 80 1.55 -17.46 7.53
C LEU A 80 1.99 -17.92 6.14
N ILE A 81 1.39 -17.35 5.09
CA ILE A 81 1.81 -17.53 3.70
C ILE A 81 2.15 -16.18 3.07
N GLY A 82 2.78 -16.20 1.89
CA GLY A 82 3.16 -14.99 1.17
C GLY A 82 4.51 -14.43 1.61
N GLY A 83 4.86 -13.29 1.01
CA GLY A 83 6.19 -12.69 1.13
C GLY A 83 7.21 -13.21 0.12
N GLU A 84 6.90 -14.30 -0.59
CA GLU A 84 7.69 -14.79 -1.72
C GLU A 84 7.70 -13.80 -2.89
N GLU A 85 8.69 -13.95 -3.77
CA GLU A 85 8.75 -13.21 -5.02
C GLU A 85 7.75 -13.76 -6.04
N ILE A 86 7.30 -12.90 -6.93
CA ILE A 86 6.37 -13.22 -8.01
C ILE A 86 6.67 -12.34 -9.22
N GLN A 87 6.61 -12.93 -10.42
CA GLN A 87 6.65 -12.15 -11.64
C GLN A 87 5.26 -11.58 -11.92
N VAL A 88 5.19 -10.27 -12.13
CA VAL A 88 3.97 -9.56 -12.48
C VAL A 88 4.05 -9.01 -13.89
N THR A 89 2.91 -8.86 -14.53
CA THR A 89 2.79 -8.18 -15.82
C THR A 89 2.20 -6.79 -15.59
N TYR A 90 2.72 -5.79 -16.30
CA TYR A 90 2.24 -4.42 -16.21
C TYR A 90 2.34 -3.69 -17.56
N ASP A 91 1.53 -2.64 -17.69
CA ASP A 91 1.64 -1.67 -18.79
C ASP A 91 2.24 -0.36 -18.27
N SER A 92 2.98 0.33 -19.12
CA SER A 92 3.54 1.66 -18.81
C SER A 92 2.59 2.75 -19.31
N ILE A 93 2.11 3.58 -18.40
CA ILE A 93 1.21 4.69 -18.69
C ILE A 93 1.98 6.00 -18.51
N ALA A 94 2.09 6.79 -19.59
CA ALA A 94 2.71 8.11 -19.54
C ALA A 94 1.72 9.18 -19.97
N GLY A 95 1.60 10.23 -19.15
CA GLY A 95 0.85 11.43 -19.52
C GLY A 95 1.80 12.47 -20.11
N LYS A 96 1.55 12.91 -21.34
CA LYS A 96 2.32 13.96 -22.00
C LYS A 96 1.52 15.25 -22.11
N HIS A 97 2.18 16.37 -21.83
CA HIS A 97 1.66 17.70 -22.08
C HIS A 97 2.66 18.47 -22.95
N SER A 98 2.20 18.96 -24.10
CA SER A 98 3.05 19.68 -25.06
C SER A 98 4.32 18.90 -25.44
N GLY A 99 4.19 17.58 -25.65
CA GLY A 99 5.29 16.67 -26.00
C GLY A 99 6.23 16.30 -24.84
N ARG A 100 6.05 16.87 -23.64
CA ARG A 100 6.84 16.53 -22.45
C ARG A 100 6.07 15.58 -21.54
N THR A 101 6.72 14.52 -21.08
CA THR A 101 6.13 13.62 -20.08
C THR A 101 5.94 14.38 -18.76
N VAL A 102 4.69 14.48 -18.31
CA VAL A 102 4.28 15.10 -17.04
C VAL A 102 4.20 14.07 -15.93
N PHE A 103 3.82 12.83 -16.25
CA PHE A 103 3.86 11.71 -15.32
C PHE A 103 4.14 10.39 -16.04
N SER A 104 4.67 9.44 -15.29
CA SER A 104 4.83 8.04 -15.69
C SER A 104 4.40 7.14 -14.54
N GLN A 105 3.61 6.12 -14.83
CA GLN A 105 3.04 5.18 -13.89
C GLN A 105 3.02 3.78 -14.50
N LEU A 106 2.98 2.76 -13.65
CA LEU A 106 2.82 1.37 -14.07
C LEU A 106 1.44 0.89 -13.67
N ALA A 107 0.71 0.25 -14.58
CA ALA A 107 -0.58 -0.36 -14.30
C ALA A 107 -0.43 -1.88 -14.29
N LEU A 108 -0.71 -2.48 -13.14
CA LEU A 108 -0.64 -3.92 -12.93
C LEU A 108 -1.75 -4.64 -13.72
N LYS A 109 -1.37 -5.70 -14.44
CA LYS A 109 -2.33 -6.63 -15.04
C LYS A 109 -2.58 -7.77 -14.05
N ARG A 110 -3.69 -7.66 -13.30
CA ARG A 110 -4.14 -8.68 -12.35
C ARG A 110 -4.47 -9.98 -13.09
N ASP A 111 -3.92 -11.09 -12.64
CA ASP A 111 -4.19 -12.42 -13.21
C ASP A 111 -4.40 -13.45 -12.09
N PHE A 112 -5.62 -13.98 -12.05
CA PHE A 112 -6.12 -14.87 -10.99
C PHE A 112 -6.14 -16.35 -11.42
N GLN A 113 -5.69 -16.68 -12.64
CA GLN A 113 -5.59 -18.07 -13.11
C GLN A 113 -4.33 -18.74 -12.58
N GLU A 114 -4.23 -20.08 -12.65
CA GLU A 114 -2.99 -20.78 -12.27
C GLU A 114 -1.77 -20.22 -13.02
N ASN A 115 -0.68 -19.96 -12.29
CA ASN A 115 0.53 -19.23 -12.74
C ASN A 115 0.36 -17.70 -12.90
N GLY A 116 -0.85 -17.18 -12.76
CA GLY A 116 -1.12 -15.75 -12.62
C GLY A 116 -0.60 -15.20 -11.30
N ALA A 117 -0.15 -13.95 -11.29
CA ALA A 117 0.51 -13.36 -10.13
C ALA A 117 -0.39 -13.19 -8.88
N ASP A 118 -1.72 -13.12 -9.09
CA ASP A 118 -2.73 -13.00 -8.04
C ASP A 118 -3.45 -14.33 -7.73
N PHE A 119 -3.01 -15.43 -8.34
CA PHE A 119 -3.58 -16.74 -8.06
C PHE A 119 -3.46 -17.09 -6.58
N LEU A 120 -4.60 -17.25 -5.93
CA LEU A 120 -4.71 -17.65 -4.53
C LEU A 120 -5.98 -18.47 -4.32
N SER A 121 -5.83 -19.60 -3.67
CA SER A 121 -6.89 -20.53 -3.31
C SER A 121 -6.59 -21.14 -1.95
N ILE A 122 -7.57 -21.08 -1.02
CA ILE A 122 -7.45 -21.64 0.33
C ILE A 122 -8.64 -22.54 0.59
N LYS A 123 -8.37 -23.83 0.77
CA LYS A 123 -9.36 -24.83 1.12
C LYS A 123 -9.29 -25.12 2.60
N ASN A 124 -10.38 -24.88 3.32
CA ASN A 124 -10.53 -25.34 4.69
C ASN A 124 -10.71 -26.86 4.69
N LEU A 125 -9.87 -27.60 5.41
CA LEU A 125 -9.97 -29.06 5.51
C LEU A 125 -10.59 -29.52 6.83
N SER A 126 -11.03 -28.58 7.67
CA SER A 126 -11.50 -28.83 9.02
C SER A 126 -12.99 -28.51 9.21
N SER A 127 -13.52 -28.94 10.35
CA SER A 127 -14.85 -28.57 10.85
C SER A 127 -14.90 -27.20 11.52
N SER A 128 -13.76 -26.51 11.68
CA SER A 128 -13.66 -25.19 12.31
C SER A 128 -13.75 -24.08 11.27
N VAL A 129 -14.26 -22.91 11.67
CA VAL A 129 -14.19 -21.70 10.84
C VAL A 129 -12.75 -21.18 10.83
N ILE A 130 -12.20 -21.00 9.63
CA ILE A 130 -10.89 -20.38 9.41
C ILE A 130 -11.08 -18.87 9.28
N GLU A 131 -10.15 -18.11 9.82
CA GLU A 131 -10.04 -16.66 9.69
C GLU A 131 -8.75 -16.33 8.96
N TYR A 132 -8.78 -15.33 8.08
CA TYR A 132 -7.60 -14.82 7.40
C TYR A 132 -7.51 -13.30 7.46
N ALA A 133 -6.28 -12.79 7.43
CA ALA A 133 -5.98 -11.37 7.35
C ALA A 133 -4.84 -11.11 6.35
N VAL A 134 -5.01 -10.09 5.49
CA VAL A 134 -4.01 -9.65 4.51
C VAL A 134 -3.14 -8.57 5.13
N ILE A 135 -1.83 -8.81 5.14
CA ILE A 135 -0.83 -7.93 5.74
C ILE A 135 0.13 -7.49 4.64
N GLY A 136 0.16 -6.19 4.39
CA GLY A 136 1.00 -5.56 3.39
C GLY A 136 2.49 -5.81 3.65
N ASN A 137 3.23 -6.09 2.59
CA ASN A 137 4.67 -6.33 2.63
C ASN A 137 5.48 -5.13 2.11
N GLN A 138 4.88 -3.93 2.06
CA GLN A 138 5.55 -2.72 1.59
C GLN A 138 6.71 -2.40 2.56
N PRO A 139 7.90 -2.03 2.07
CA PRO A 139 8.96 -1.55 2.94
C PRO A 139 8.57 -0.18 3.53
N LEU A 140 9.13 0.15 4.69
CA LEU A 140 9.21 1.55 5.10
C LEU A 140 10.08 2.31 4.11
N THR A 141 9.56 3.43 3.61
CA THR A 141 10.35 4.40 2.85
C THR A 141 10.36 5.71 3.60
N PHE A 142 11.45 6.46 3.45
CA PHE A 142 11.66 7.70 4.19
C PHE A 142 11.65 8.90 3.25
N HIS A 143 11.22 10.04 3.76
CA HIS A 143 11.34 11.32 3.06
C HIS A 143 12.82 11.68 2.87
N HIS A 144 13.13 12.32 1.75
CA HIS A 144 14.40 13.03 1.67
C HIS A 144 14.33 14.25 2.62
N PRO A 145 15.38 14.58 3.39
CA PRO A 145 15.31 15.71 4.34
C PRO A 145 14.89 17.05 3.73
N ALA A 146 15.23 17.29 2.47
CA ALA A 146 14.82 18.48 1.73
C ALA A 146 13.29 18.53 1.46
N ASP A 147 12.63 17.38 1.31
CA ASP A 147 11.17 17.32 1.13
C ASP A 147 10.43 17.81 2.38
N LEU A 148 11.08 17.74 3.55
CA LEU A 148 10.49 18.12 4.83
C LEU A 148 10.33 19.64 4.99
N GLU A 149 11.11 20.43 4.24
CA GLU A 149 11.05 21.91 4.28
C GLU A 149 9.73 22.44 3.70
N GLY A 150 9.06 21.65 2.85
CA GLY A 150 7.76 21.99 2.29
C GLY A 150 6.58 21.88 3.28
N TYR A 151 6.78 21.26 4.45
CA TYR A 151 5.71 21.10 5.43
C TYR A 151 5.57 22.33 6.34
N HIS A 152 4.34 22.85 6.44
CA HIS A 152 4.04 24.08 7.16
C HIS A 152 4.34 23.96 8.66
N ASN A 153 5.16 24.88 9.19
CA ASN A 153 5.54 24.91 10.60
C ASN A 153 6.02 23.55 11.14
N PHE A 154 6.84 22.83 10.37
CA PHE A 154 7.60 21.68 10.87
C PHE A 154 8.60 22.15 11.92
N SER A 155 8.06 22.39 13.11
CA SER A 155 8.73 22.88 14.31
C SER A 155 9.04 21.67 15.19
N HIS A 156 10.09 21.76 16.01
CA HIS A 156 10.73 20.68 16.80
C HIS A 156 11.95 19.99 16.11
N THR A 157 12.58 20.67 15.15
CA THR A 157 13.68 20.17 14.30
C THR A 157 14.99 19.82 15.01
N GLY A 158 15.24 20.29 16.23
CA GLY A 158 16.53 20.06 16.90
C GLY A 158 16.76 18.62 17.41
N LYS A 159 15.70 17.82 17.52
CA LYS A 159 15.77 16.45 18.09
C LYS A 159 15.21 15.36 17.17
N VAL A 160 14.71 15.73 15.99
CA VAL A 160 14.15 14.77 15.03
C VAL A 160 15.23 14.39 14.04
N ASP A 161 15.49 13.10 13.94
CA ASP A 161 16.32 12.53 12.88
C ASP A 161 15.52 12.57 11.56
N LYS A 162 15.85 13.55 10.70
CA LYS A 162 15.13 13.81 9.44
C LYS A 162 15.20 12.64 8.46
N ASP A 163 16.27 11.85 8.51
CA ASP A 163 16.45 10.68 7.65
C ASP A 163 15.55 9.50 8.05
N LYS A 164 14.89 9.59 9.20
CA LYS A 164 13.96 8.57 9.72
C LYS A 164 12.50 9.03 9.70
N VAL A 165 12.17 10.08 8.96
CA VAL A 165 10.77 10.51 8.78
C VAL A 165 10.13 9.68 7.68
N VAL A 166 9.15 8.87 8.04
CA VAL A 166 8.51 7.91 7.13
C VAL A 166 7.64 8.63 6.11
N LYS A 167 7.75 8.17 4.87
CA LYS A 167 6.93 8.56 3.72
C LYS A 167 5.86 7.52 3.39
N GLU A 168 6.26 6.24 3.29
CA GLU A 168 5.35 5.11 3.05
C GLU A 168 5.60 4.01 4.07
N SER A 169 4.54 3.28 4.43
CA SER A 169 4.59 2.20 5.41
C SER A 169 3.86 0.96 4.90
N PRO A 170 4.16 -0.23 5.46
CA PRO A 170 3.30 -1.38 5.29
C PRO A 170 1.87 -1.09 5.76
N THR A 171 0.90 -1.57 5.01
CA THR A 171 -0.54 -1.49 5.33
C THR A 171 -1.01 -2.81 5.93
N PRO A 172 -1.77 -2.83 7.04
CA PRO A 172 -2.26 -1.69 7.78
C PRO A 172 -1.35 -1.28 8.95
N VAL A 173 -1.61 -0.10 9.47
CA VAL A 173 -0.98 0.50 10.66
C VAL A 173 -1.91 0.29 11.86
N TYR A 174 -1.37 -0.19 12.98
CA TYR A 174 -2.11 -0.35 14.24
C TYR A 174 -2.27 0.99 14.97
N HIS A 175 -3.22 1.11 15.91
CA HIS A 175 -3.53 2.38 16.58
C HIS A 175 -2.36 3.01 17.38
N ASN A 176 -1.33 2.23 17.72
CA ASN A 176 -0.11 2.75 18.33
C ASN A 176 0.85 3.40 17.31
N GLY A 177 0.59 3.27 16.01
CA GLY A 177 1.40 3.79 14.91
C GLY A 177 2.39 2.77 14.33
N VAL A 178 2.39 1.51 14.79
CA VAL A 178 3.26 0.45 14.24
C VAL A 178 2.51 -0.33 13.16
N PRO A 179 3.09 -0.52 11.95
CA PRO A 179 2.55 -1.43 10.95
C PRO A 179 2.37 -2.86 11.47
N ILE A 180 1.25 -3.50 11.12
CA ILE A 180 0.97 -4.89 11.52
C ILE A 180 2.09 -5.84 11.10
N LEU A 181 2.72 -5.58 9.93
CA LEU A 181 3.87 -6.34 9.47
C LEU A 181 4.97 -6.43 10.54
N TYR A 182 5.28 -5.33 11.22
CA TYR A 182 6.37 -5.30 12.21
C TYR A 182 5.93 -5.72 13.61
N LEU A 183 4.63 -5.78 13.87
CA LEU A 183 4.11 -6.45 15.06
C LEU A 183 4.21 -7.98 14.92
N LEU A 184 3.95 -8.50 13.72
CA LEU A 184 4.03 -9.94 13.42
C LEU A 184 5.45 -10.42 13.10
N LYS A 185 6.23 -9.59 12.40
CA LYS A 185 7.59 -9.88 11.93
C LYS A 185 8.54 -8.72 12.22
N PRO A 186 8.87 -8.47 13.50
CA PRO A 186 9.72 -7.34 13.90
C PRO A 186 11.10 -7.37 13.23
N GLU A 187 11.63 -8.55 12.89
CA GLU A 187 12.90 -8.75 12.20
C GLU A 187 12.97 -8.14 10.80
N LEU A 188 11.82 -7.88 10.17
CA LEU A 188 11.76 -7.20 8.88
C LEU A 188 11.92 -5.68 8.98
N CYS A 189 11.81 -5.11 10.19
CA CYS A 189 12.06 -3.70 10.42
C CYS A 189 13.56 -3.45 10.63
N LYS A 190 14.20 -2.71 9.72
CA LYS A 190 15.64 -2.42 9.78
C LYS A 190 16.02 -1.26 10.71
N VAL A 191 15.03 -0.66 11.38
CA VAL A 191 15.22 0.48 12.27
C VAL A 191 14.54 0.22 13.61
N ASN A 192 15.15 0.69 14.69
CA ASN A 192 14.60 0.56 16.05
C ASN A 192 13.56 1.63 16.39
N HIS A 193 13.48 2.70 15.60
CA HIS A 193 12.45 3.72 15.69
C HIS A 193 12.40 4.51 14.38
N TYR A 194 11.29 5.21 14.17
CA TYR A 194 11.13 6.19 13.10
C TYR A 194 10.19 7.31 13.54
N TYR A 195 10.01 8.30 12.68
CA TYR A 195 9.11 9.42 12.91
C TYR A 195 8.00 9.43 11.87
N ILE A 196 6.78 9.73 12.30
CA ILE A 196 5.62 9.92 11.42
C ILE A 196 5.19 11.38 11.46
N LEU A 197 4.82 11.93 10.30
CA LEU A 197 4.31 13.30 10.21
C LEU A 197 2.82 13.32 10.54
N LEU A 198 2.45 14.12 11.55
CA LEU A 198 1.08 14.33 11.98
C LEU A 198 0.74 15.82 11.88
N SER A 199 -0.43 16.12 11.35
CA SER A 199 -0.91 17.48 11.10
C SER A 199 -1.86 17.94 12.19
N VAL A 200 -1.84 19.23 12.49
CA VAL A 200 -2.80 19.92 13.36
C VAL A 200 -3.54 20.93 12.51
N GLY A 201 -4.86 21.02 12.69
CA GLY A 201 -5.68 21.91 11.87
C GLY A 201 -7.18 21.74 12.11
N THR A 202 -8.00 22.36 11.25
CA THR A 202 -9.47 22.35 11.40
C THR A 202 -10.16 21.54 10.30
N CYS A 203 -11.16 20.75 10.71
CA CYS A 203 -12.00 19.97 9.82
C CYS A 203 -13.26 20.75 9.42
N LYS A 204 -13.62 20.76 8.14
CA LYS A 204 -14.98 21.10 7.67
C LYS A 204 -15.48 19.99 6.77
N GLY A 205 -16.73 19.57 6.94
CA GLY A 205 -17.32 18.52 6.11
C GLY A 205 -16.69 17.13 6.21
N GLY A 206 -15.79 16.89 7.18
CA GLY A 206 -15.04 15.64 7.25
C GLY A 206 -13.67 15.70 6.56
N GLU A 207 -13.23 16.87 6.11
CA GLU A 207 -11.93 17.09 5.46
C GLU A 207 -11.10 18.13 6.21
N LEU A 208 -9.79 17.92 6.27
CA LEU A 208 -8.86 18.88 6.86
C LEU A 208 -8.72 20.08 5.92
N THR A 209 -9.30 21.21 6.29
CA THR A 209 -9.38 22.40 5.42
C THR A 209 -8.28 23.42 5.66
N THR A 210 -7.59 23.33 6.80
CA THR A 210 -6.45 24.17 7.15
C THR A 210 -5.45 23.34 7.93
N VAL A 211 -4.16 23.58 7.71
CA VAL A 211 -3.05 22.98 8.48
C VAL A 211 -2.35 24.12 9.22
N SER A 212 -2.47 24.14 10.55
CA SER A 212 -1.78 25.14 11.38
C SER A 212 -0.32 24.76 11.63
N SER A 213 -0.03 23.47 11.75
CA SER A 213 1.32 22.94 11.96
C SER A 213 1.41 21.45 11.66
N THR A 214 2.60 20.98 11.30
CA THR A 214 2.94 19.56 11.22
C THR A 214 4.04 19.24 12.23
N TYR A 215 3.92 18.12 12.93
CA TYR A 215 4.94 17.65 13.87
C TYR A 215 5.32 16.20 13.59
N ALA A 216 6.51 15.81 14.03
CA ALA A 216 7.01 14.46 13.95
C ALA A 216 6.74 13.71 15.26
N LYS A 217 5.95 12.64 15.22
CA LYS A 217 5.77 11.71 16.35
C LYS A 217 6.76 10.56 16.22
N LYS A 218 7.59 10.34 17.25
CA LYS A 218 8.46 9.17 17.32
C LYS A 218 7.63 7.90 17.56
N ILE A 219 7.91 6.86 16.79
CA ILE A 219 7.38 5.51 16.95
C ILE A 219 8.55 4.58 17.22
N ASP A 220 8.54 3.93 18.37
CA ASP A 220 9.56 2.96 18.76
C ASP A 220 9.18 1.55 18.29
N ILE A 221 10.13 0.87 17.65
CA ILE A 221 10.04 -0.53 17.25
C ILE A 221 10.77 -1.35 18.31
N ASN A 222 10.15 -1.42 19.48
CA ASN A 222 10.54 -2.32 20.55
C ASN A 222 9.31 -3.15 20.95
N THR A 223 8.81 -3.89 19.98
CA THR A 223 7.56 -4.63 20.12
C THR A 223 7.86 -6.09 20.36
N THR A 224 7.27 -6.64 21.42
CA THR A 224 7.08 -8.08 21.54
C THR A 224 6.40 -8.58 20.27
N GLU A 225 6.95 -9.63 19.67
CA GLU A 225 6.35 -10.29 18.51
C GLU A 225 4.92 -10.72 18.88
N HIS A 226 3.95 -10.24 18.10
CA HIS A 226 2.55 -10.59 18.28
C HIS A 226 2.25 -11.89 17.55
N THR A 227 1.47 -12.74 18.18
CA THR A 227 0.96 -13.97 17.58
C THR A 227 -0.06 -13.66 16.48
N ILE A 228 -0.24 -14.60 15.55
CA ILE A 228 -1.28 -14.49 14.51
C ILE A 228 -2.68 -14.30 15.11
N ARG A 229 -2.96 -14.86 16.30
CA ARG A 229 -4.25 -14.67 16.99
C ARG A 229 -4.45 -13.21 17.38
N GLU A 230 -3.46 -12.60 18.02
CA GLU A 230 -3.52 -11.19 18.44
C GLU A 230 -3.69 -10.27 17.24
N ILE A 231 -2.95 -10.54 16.14
CA ILE A 231 -3.14 -9.82 14.88
C ILE A 231 -4.59 -9.97 14.38
N MET A 232 -5.12 -11.19 14.38
CA MET A 232 -6.50 -11.45 13.94
C MET A 232 -7.54 -10.70 14.80
N ASP A 233 -7.29 -10.54 16.09
CA ASP A 233 -8.15 -9.78 16.99
C ASP A 233 -8.17 -8.29 16.64
N PHE A 234 -7.04 -7.71 16.21
CA PHE A 234 -7.01 -6.32 15.73
C PHE A 234 -7.88 -6.13 14.47
N TYR A 235 -7.85 -7.07 13.52
CA TYR A 235 -8.72 -7.02 12.34
C TYR A 235 -10.19 -7.19 12.73
N LYS A 236 -10.53 -8.11 13.63
CA LYS A 236 -11.90 -8.24 14.12
C LYS A 236 -12.41 -6.98 14.79
N GLU A 237 -11.58 -6.33 15.60
CA GLU A 237 -11.92 -5.07 16.23
C GLU A 237 -12.19 -3.99 15.17
N GLU A 238 -11.32 -3.88 14.18
CA GLU A 238 -11.50 -2.94 13.06
C GLU A 238 -12.82 -3.18 12.31
N TYR A 239 -13.11 -4.42 11.91
CA TYR A 239 -14.31 -4.73 11.13
C TYR A 239 -15.61 -4.74 11.97
N SER A 240 -15.52 -4.65 13.30
CA SER A 240 -16.69 -4.59 14.18
C SER A 240 -16.98 -3.19 14.73
N ARG A 241 -15.94 -2.41 15.05
CA ARG A 241 -16.05 -1.12 15.74
C ARG A 241 -15.24 0.00 15.08
N GLY A 242 -14.31 -0.33 14.19
CA GLY A 242 -13.39 0.60 13.56
C GLY A 242 -12.31 1.14 14.49
N HIS A 243 -11.41 1.95 13.93
CA HIS A 243 -10.33 2.68 14.62
C HIS A 243 -9.20 1.83 15.22
N ALA A 244 -9.18 0.52 14.97
CA ALA A 244 -8.09 -0.34 15.42
C ALA A 244 -6.94 -0.35 14.39
N LEU A 245 -7.28 -0.31 13.10
CA LEU A 245 -6.34 -0.40 11.99
C LEU A 245 -6.57 0.72 10.98
N PHE A 246 -5.48 1.22 10.41
CA PHE A 246 -5.48 2.33 9.46
C PHE A 246 -4.74 1.93 8.19
N ALA A 247 -5.17 2.45 7.05
CA ALA A 247 -4.54 2.07 5.78
C ALA A 247 -3.08 2.57 5.67
N ASP A 248 -2.80 3.76 6.18
CA ASP A 248 -1.47 4.38 6.25
C ASP A 248 -1.45 5.49 7.33
N TYR A 249 -0.34 6.23 7.42
CA TYR A 249 -0.23 7.34 8.37
C TYR A 249 -1.12 8.54 8.03
N GLY A 250 -1.51 8.72 6.77
CA GLY A 250 -2.50 9.74 6.41
C GLY A 250 -3.88 9.41 6.97
N ASP A 251 -4.30 8.15 6.84
CA ASP A 251 -5.53 7.62 7.42
C ASP A 251 -5.51 7.62 8.96
N TYR A 252 -4.35 7.26 9.53
CA TYR A 252 -4.08 7.35 10.97
C TYR A 252 -4.25 8.78 11.49
N ASP A 253 -3.58 9.74 10.84
CA ASP A 253 -3.57 11.14 11.26
C ASP A 253 -4.90 11.85 11.00
N ALA A 254 -5.63 11.45 9.96
CA ALA A 254 -6.82 12.13 9.43
C ALA A 254 -7.70 12.67 10.56
N LYS A 255 -7.73 13.98 10.81
CA LYS A 255 -8.41 14.50 12.03
C LYS A 255 -9.93 14.34 11.99
N CYS A 256 -10.46 14.01 10.82
CA CYS A 256 -11.88 14.02 10.56
C CYS A 256 -12.40 12.57 10.44
N PRO A 257 -13.32 12.14 11.32
CA PRO A 257 -13.58 10.72 11.57
C PRO A 257 -14.42 9.99 10.51
N LYS A 258 -15.01 10.70 9.55
CA LYS A 258 -16.04 10.13 8.66
C LYS A 258 -15.51 9.05 7.70
N TYR A 259 -14.20 8.95 7.51
CA TYR A 259 -13.58 8.07 6.51
C TYR A 259 -12.25 7.44 6.98
N LYS A 260 -12.25 6.81 8.17
CA LYS A 260 -11.07 6.11 8.69
C LYS A 260 -11.23 4.60 8.61
N GLY A 261 -10.08 3.92 8.59
CA GLY A 261 -10.01 2.49 8.85
C GLY A 261 -10.09 1.63 7.59
N LEU A 262 -9.94 0.33 7.78
CA LEU A 262 -9.86 -0.64 6.68
C LEU A 262 -11.22 -1.00 6.12
N ALA A 263 -12.27 -0.92 6.93
CA ALA A 263 -13.63 -1.31 6.51
C ALA A 263 -14.19 -0.47 5.33
N ARG A 264 -13.58 0.68 5.04
CA ARG A 264 -13.95 1.55 3.90
C ARG A 264 -13.31 1.16 2.57
N LEU A 265 -12.31 0.27 2.60
CA LEU A 265 -11.56 -0.11 1.41
C LEU A 265 -12.38 -1.14 0.62
N ASP A 266 -12.28 -1.09 -0.70
CA ASP A 266 -12.97 -2.05 -1.58
C ASP A 266 -12.38 -3.47 -1.47
N MET A 267 -11.15 -3.58 -0.96
CA MET A 267 -10.44 -4.84 -0.80
C MET A 267 -10.79 -5.55 0.51
N LYS A 268 -10.97 -6.87 0.45
CA LYS A 268 -11.14 -7.74 1.61
C LYS A 268 -9.80 -8.02 2.26
N LEU A 269 -9.52 -7.30 3.35
CA LEU A 269 -8.31 -7.48 4.15
C LEU A 269 -8.49 -8.44 5.33
N TYR A 270 -9.73 -8.83 5.61
CA TYR A 270 -10.11 -9.83 6.62
C TYR A 270 -11.31 -10.64 6.12
N GLY A 271 -11.37 -11.92 6.47
CA GLY A 271 -12.52 -12.75 6.18
C GLY A 271 -12.51 -14.11 6.87
N GLU A 272 -13.61 -14.83 6.69
CA GLU A 272 -13.82 -16.17 7.23
C GLU A 272 -14.02 -17.18 6.09
N ILE A 273 -13.49 -18.39 6.27
CA ILE A 273 -13.72 -19.54 5.38
C ILE A 273 -14.45 -20.61 6.20
N GLN A 274 -15.69 -20.89 5.82
CA GLN A 274 -16.54 -21.85 6.52
C GLN A 274 -15.96 -23.28 6.43
N PRO A 275 -16.36 -24.19 7.33
CA PRO A 275 -15.93 -25.59 7.31
C PRO A 275 -16.02 -26.23 5.93
N TYR A 276 -14.93 -26.88 5.51
CA TYR A 276 -14.83 -27.59 4.23
C TYR A 276 -15.05 -26.73 2.97
N GLN A 277 -15.07 -25.40 3.09
CA GLN A 277 -15.25 -24.49 1.96
C GLN A 277 -13.92 -24.07 1.32
N LEU A 278 -14.04 -23.57 0.10
CA LEU A 278 -12.95 -23.06 -0.72
C LEU A 278 -13.09 -21.56 -0.91
N LEU A 279 -12.06 -20.81 -0.52
CA LEU A 279 -11.85 -19.44 -0.94
C LEU A 279 -11.01 -19.43 -2.22
N ARG A 280 -11.48 -18.75 -3.28
CA ARG A 280 -10.67 -18.44 -4.47
C ARG A 280 -10.62 -16.93 -4.62
N ASN A 281 -9.43 -16.37 -4.83
CA ASN A 281 -9.30 -14.96 -5.13
C ASN A 281 -9.87 -14.68 -6.53
N SER A 282 -10.85 -13.79 -6.59
CA SER A 282 -11.51 -13.36 -7.82
C SER A 282 -11.36 -11.86 -8.08
N GLY A 283 -10.45 -11.19 -7.34
CA GLY A 283 -10.20 -9.75 -7.41
C GLY A 283 -10.46 -9.01 -6.10
N GLU A 284 -11.11 -9.67 -5.14
CA GLU A 284 -11.45 -9.08 -3.83
C GLU A 284 -10.27 -9.06 -2.85
N ILE A 285 -9.23 -9.88 -3.06
CA ILE A 285 -8.03 -9.93 -2.22
C ILE A 285 -6.85 -9.38 -3.01
N TRP A 286 -6.12 -8.46 -2.38
CA TRP A 286 -4.91 -7.88 -2.95
C TRP A 286 -3.66 -8.62 -2.46
N PHE A 287 -3.21 -9.63 -3.20
CA PHE A 287 -2.12 -10.48 -2.76
C PHE A 287 -0.73 -10.01 -3.22
N ILE A 288 -0.64 -9.14 -4.23
CA ILE A 288 0.63 -8.59 -4.72
C ILE A 288 1.01 -7.32 -3.93
N ASN A 289 2.27 -7.21 -3.53
CA ASN A 289 2.76 -6.05 -2.81
C ASN A 289 2.97 -4.84 -3.74
N THR A 290 2.02 -3.91 -3.72
CA THR A 290 2.16 -2.57 -4.30
C THR A 290 1.71 -1.53 -3.27
N SER A 291 2.26 -0.31 -3.35
CA SER A 291 2.00 0.76 -2.36
C SER A 291 0.53 1.19 -2.30
N SER A 292 -0.19 1.12 -3.42
CA SER A 292 -1.61 1.51 -3.50
C SER A 292 -2.56 0.31 -3.65
N GLY A 293 -2.03 -0.89 -3.82
CA GLY A 293 -2.82 -2.07 -4.12
C GLY A 293 -3.77 -2.49 -3.02
N MET A 294 -3.37 -2.35 -1.76
CA MET A 294 -4.25 -2.62 -0.61
C MET A 294 -5.52 -1.74 -0.60
N ARG A 295 -5.54 -0.65 -1.40
CA ARG A 295 -6.69 0.23 -1.61
C ARG A 295 -7.48 -0.10 -2.90
N GLY A 296 -7.15 -1.20 -3.60
CA GLY A 296 -7.78 -1.60 -4.85
C GLY A 296 -7.27 -0.86 -6.09
N VAL A 297 -6.07 -0.28 -6.02
CA VAL A 297 -5.51 0.53 -7.12
C VAL A 297 -4.42 -0.24 -7.86
N ASP A 298 -4.66 -0.53 -9.14
CA ASP A 298 -3.71 -1.23 -10.04
C ASP A 298 -2.48 -0.39 -10.42
N ILE A 299 -2.56 0.91 -10.19
CA ILE A 299 -1.47 1.83 -10.49
C ILE A 299 -0.43 1.81 -9.38
N PHE A 300 0.83 1.64 -9.76
CA PHE A 300 1.96 1.70 -8.83
C PHE A 300 3.17 2.41 -9.45
N LYS A 301 4.13 2.75 -8.58
CA LYS A 301 5.43 3.28 -8.95
C LYS A 301 6.49 2.28 -8.50
N THR A 302 7.53 2.12 -9.30
CA THR A 302 8.75 1.48 -8.81
C THR A 302 9.52 2.47 -7.93
N ALA A 303 10.16 1.97 -6.87
CA ALA A 303 11.20 2.75 -6.23
C ALA A 303 12.21 3.17 -7.31
N PRO A 304 12.72 4.41 -7.30
CA PRO A 304 13.75 4.80 -8.26
C PRO A 304 14.90 3.79 -8.14
N PRO A 305 15.49 3.32 -9.26
CA PRO A 305 16.70 2.53 -9.18
C PRO A 305 17.71 3.33 -8.36
N LEU A 306 18.34 2.68 -7.37
CA LEU A 306 19.49 3.24 -6.67
C LEU A 306 20.45 3.72 -7.76
N THR A 307 20.58 5.03 -7.93
CA THR A 307 21.54 5.58 -8.86
C THR A 307 22.91 5.06 -8.43
N ARG A 308 23.74 4.67 -9.41
CA ARG A 308 25.07 4.05 -9.23
C ARG A 308 25.98 4.74 -8.20
N GLN A 309 25.69 5.98 -7.82
CA GLN A 309 26.38 6.74 -6.78
C GLN A 309 26.10 6.29 -5.33
N GLN A 310 25.02 5.56 -5.04
CA GLN A 310 24.77 4.99 -3.71
C GLN A 310 25.43 3.62 -3.51
N ALA A 311 25.73 2.89 -4.60
CA ALA A 311 26.47 1.63 -4.52
C ALA A 311 27.98 1.85 -4.28
N SER A 312 28.56 2.94 -4.80
CA SER A 312 29.99 3.22 -4.65
C SER A 312 30.42 3.71 -3.26
N ARG A 313 29.48 4.10 -2.38
CA ARG A 313 29.81 4.55 -1.01
C ARG A 313 29.94 3.42 0.00
N ASN A 314 29.42 2.23 -0.30
CA ASN A 314 29.48 1.09 0.63
C ASN A 314 30.76 0.25 0.44
N ASP A 315 31.41 0.31 -0.73
CA ASP A 315 32.64 -0.46 -1.00
C ASP A 315 33.94 0.24 -0.57
N GLU A 316 33.94 1.56 -0.35
CA GLU A 316 35.15 2.28 0.11
C GLU A 316 35.35 2.24 1.64
N SER A 317 34.41 1.70 2.40
CA SER A 317 34.52 1.56 3.87
C SER A 317 35.10 0.22 4.36
N LEU A 318 35.47 -0.68 3.43
CA LEU A 318 36.04 -2.01 3.71
C LEU A 318 37.51 -2.18 3.29
N LEU A 319 38.18 -1.08 2.92
CA LEU A 319 39.60 -1.07 2.58
C LEU A 319 40.31 0.06 3.34
N THR A 320 40.32 -0.03 4.67
CA THR A 320 41.31 0.64 5.53
C THR A 320 41.39 -0.10 6.86
N GLU A 321 42.15 -1.20 6.86
CA GLU A 321 43.00 -1.63 7.99
C GLU A 321 44.41 -1.86 7.44
#